data_AF-A0A6A6LNA4-F1
#
_entry.id   AF-A0A6A6LNA4-F1
#
_cell.length_a   1.000
_cell.length_b   1.000
_cell.length_c   1.000
_cell.angle_alpha   90.00
_cell.angle_beta   90.00
_cell.angle_gamma   90.00
#
_symmetry.space_group_name_H-M   'P 1'
#
loop_
_entity.id
_entity.type
_entity.pdbx_description
1 polymer ?
#
loop_
_entity_poly.entity_id
_entity_poly.type
_entity_poly.pdbx_seq_one_letter_code
_entity_poly.pdbx_strand_id
1 'polypeptide(L)'
;MEKQFVPEYYKQELYIKLQSLRQGEMCVNDYVKEFEMLMLRCDVREPQEQTIAHFLGGLNYEIANTIELKSYVFLQDVIKFAINVERQRIKGGYKGTTAKTFTKPSNNSTPRTSDKGGMKKHDKGESFAKAPVGFLHGGRTIGRI
;
A
#
# COMPACT_ATOMS: atom_id res chain seq x y z
N MET A 1 48.58 -3.87 31.39
CA MET A 1 47.54 -4.63 30.65
C MET A 1 46.20 -4.22 31.20
N GLU A 2 45.50 -3.32 30.52
CA GLU A 2 44.13 -3.00 30.90
C GLU A 2 43.25 -4.18 30.50
N LYS A 3 42.70 -4.87 31.50
CA LYS A 3 41.65 -5.85 31.28
C LYS A 3 40.44 -5.05 30.82
N GLN A 4 39.99 -5.27 29.58
CA GLN A 4 38.72 -4.69 29.12
C GLN A 4 37.62 -5.20 30.05
N PHE A 5 37.10 -4.31 30.89
CA PHE A 5 36.08 -4.65 31.87
C PHE A 5 34.75 -4.81 31.14
N VAL A 6 34.30 -6.06 31.02
CA VAL A 6 32.96 -6.37 30.52
C VAL A 6 32.03 -6.45 31.74
N PRO A 7 30.97 -5.63 31.82
CA PRO A 7 30.02 -5.71 32.91
C PRO A 7 29.39 -7.10 33.03
N GLU A 8 29.11 -7.56 34.26
CA GLU A 8 28.52 -8.88 34.52
C GLU A 8 27.16 -9.09 33.83
N TYR A 9 26.41 -8.01 33.63
CA TYR A 9 25.10 -8.01 32.98
C TYR A 9 25.16 -7.88 31.45
N TYR A 10 26.34 -7.78 30.84
CA TYR A 10 26.48 -7.57 29.39
C TYR A 10 25.76 -8.65 28.56
N LYS A 11 25.86 -9.92 28.97
CA LYS A 11 25.13 -11.00 28.30
C LYS A 11 23.63 -10.78 28.36
N GLN A 12 23.09 -10.43 29.54
CA GLN A 12 21.66 -10.18 29.71
C GLN A 12 21.18 -9.03 28.82
N GLU A 13 21.96 -7.95 28.70
CA GLU A 13 21.66 -6.85 27.78
C GLU A 13 21.60 -7.30 26.31
N LEU A 14 22.53 -8.16 25.88
CA LEU A 14 22.52 -8.72 24.54
C LEU A 14 21.26 -9.56 24.26
N TYR A 15 20.87 -10.42 25.21
CA TYR A 15 19.63 -11.21 25.09
C TYR A 15 18.38 -10.32 25.03
N ILE A 16 18.31 -9.31 25.90
CA ILE A 16 17.22 -8.32 25.87
C ILE A 16 17.20 -7.61 24.51
N LYS A 17 18.38 -7.22 23.99
CA LYS A 17 18.49 -6.57 22.68
C LYS A 17 18.02 -7.48 21.55
N LEU A 18 18.37 -8.76 21.57
CA LEU A 18 17.88 -9.74 20.59
C LEU A 18 16.35 -9.89 20.66
N GLN A 19 15.80 -10.07 21.87
CA GLN A 19 14.36 -10.28 22.08
C GLN A 19 13.51 -9.05 21.72
N SER A 20 14.06 -7.86 21.96
CA SER A 20 13.43 -6.58 21.67
C SER A 20 13.71 -6.09 20.25
N LEU A 21 14.49 -6.82 19.43
CA LEU A 21 14.81 -6.40 18.07
C LEU A 21 13.54 -6.32 17.23
N ARG A 22 13.31 -5.15 16.62
CA ARG A 22 12.21 -4.89 15.69
C ARG A 22 12.76 -4.29 14.41
N GLN A 23 12.19 -4.65 13.27
CA GLN A 23 12.53 -4.07 11.98
C GLN A 23 12.28 -2.55 11.96
N GLY A 24 11.14 -2.11 12.49
CA GLY A 24 10.77 -0.70 12.50
C GLY A 24 10.77 -0.10 11.09
N GLU A 25 11.56 0.96 10.90
CA GLU A 25 11.77 1.64 9.62
C GLU A 25 12.97 1.10 8.82
N MET A 26 13.71 0.13 9.36
CA MET A 26 14.84 -0.47 8.67
C MET A 26 14.36 -1.31 7.48
N CYS A 27 15.17 -1.33 6.41
CA CYS A 27 14.95 -2.29 5.35
C CYS A 27 15.19 -3.72 5.88
N VAL A 28 14.55 -4.72 5.25
CA VAL A 28 14.67 -6.12 5.69
C VAL A 28 16.12 -6.57 5.72
N ASN A 29 16.95 -6.13 4.77
CA ASN A 29 18.37 -6.51 4.74
C ASN A 29 19.14 -6.02 5.97
N ASP A 30 18.88 -4.80 6.45
CA ASP A 30 19.60 -4.28 7.61
C ASP A 30 19.09 -4.91 8.92
N TYR A 31 17.78 -5.20 8.99
CA TYR A 31 17.22 -6.00 10.06
C TYR A 31 17.85 -7.40 10.14
N VAL A 32 18.02 -8.08 9.00
CA VAL A 32 18.68 -9.41 8.93
C VAL A 32 20.10 -9.34 9.46
N LYS A 33 20.90 -8.35 9.03
CA LYS A 33 22.27 -8.18 9.51
C LYS A 33 22.32 -7.97 11.02
N GLU A 34 21.48 -7.09 11.57
CA GLU A 34 21.46 -6.83 13.02
C GLU A 34 21.04 -8.08 13.79
N PHE A 35 20.05 -8.82 13.29
CA PHE A 35 19.61 -10.09 13.88
C PHE A 35 20.74 -11.12 13.91
N GLU A 36 21.41 -11.37 12.77
CA GLU A 36 22.53 -12.32 12.68
C GLU A 36 23.71 -11.91 13.58
N MET A 37 24.02 -10.61 13.64
CA MET A 37 25.06 -10.08 14.53
C MET A 37 24.72 -10.30 16.01
N LEU A 38 23.46 -10.10 16.40
CA LEU A 38 23.01 -10.33 17.78
C LEU A 38 23.03 -11.82 18.12
N MET A 39 22.55 -12.68 17.23
CA MET A 39 22.63 -14.14 17.41
C MET A 39 24.07 -14.60 17.62
N LEU A 40 25.02 -14.10 16.82
CA LEU A 40 26.45 -14.42 16.94
C LEU A 40 27.05 -13.91 18.27
N ARG A 41 26.69 -12.70 18.69
CA ARG A 41 27.21 -12.11 19.95
C ARG A 41 26.64 -12.77 21.20
N CYS A 42 25.40 -13.24 21.15
CA CYS A 42 24.78 -13.93 22.28
C CYS A 42 25.25 -15.38 22.44
N ASP A 43 25.88 -15.96 21.40
CA ASP A 43 26.24 -17.39 21.30
C ASP A 43 25.03 -18.31 21.59
N VAL A 44 23.88 -17.95 21.01
CA VAL A 44 22.61 -18.62 21.24
C VAL A 44 22.52 -19.88 20.39
N ARG A 45 22.36 -21.03 21.04
CA ARG A 45 22.07 -22.31 20.39
C ARG A 45 20.60 -22.64 20.52
N GLU A 46 19.80 -22.11 19.60
CA GLU A 46 18.38 -22.38 19.52
C GLU A 46 18.06 -23.39 18.40
N PRO A 47 17.00 -24.20 18.56
CA PRO A 47 16.41 -24.92 17.45
C PRO A 47 15.88 -23.93 16.42
N GLN A 48 15.85 -24.36 15.16
CA GLN A 48 15.55 -23.52 14.02
C GLN A 48 14.16 -22.85 14.11
N GLU A 49 13.18 -23.56 14.66
CA GLU A 49 11.82 -23.09 14.86
C GLU A 49 11.78 -21.87 15.81
N GLN A 50 12.61 -21.86 16.85
CA GLN A 50 12.70 -20.73 17.78
C GLN A 50 13.40 -19.54 17.12
N THR A 51 14.49 -19.77 16.39
CA THR A 51 15.17 -18.70 15.65
C THR A 51 14.23 -18.05 14.61
N ILE A 52 13.41 -18.87 13.93
CA ILE A 52 12.41 -18.38 12.98
C ILE A 52 11.32 -17.58 13.70
N ALA A 53 10.81 -18.06 14.84
CA ALA A 53 9.82 -17.35 15.62
C ALA A 53 10.33 -15.97 16.09
N HIS A 54 11.58 -15.89 16.55
CA HIS A 54 12.23 -14.64 16.93
C HIS A 54 12.36 -13.69 15.74
N PHE A 55 12.82 -14.18 14.58
CA PHE A 55 12.95 -13.38 13.36
C PHE A 55 11.59 -12.86 12.87
N LEU A 56 10.56 -13.72 12.80
CA LEU A 56 9.21 -13.32 12.38
C LEU A 56 8.58 -12.32 13.36
N GLY A 57 8.75 -12.52 14.66
CA GLY A 57 8.23 -11.61 15.69
C GLY A 57 8.87 -10.22 15.67
N GLY A 58 10.07 -10.10 15.10
CA GLY A 58 10.73 -8.81 14.92
C GLY A 58 10.44 -8.12 13.59
N LEU A 59 9.97 -8.85 12.57
CA LEU A 59 9.62 -8.25 11.28
C LEU A 59 8.41 -7.31 11.37
N ASN A 60 8.29 -6.42 10.40
CA ASN A 60 7.08 -5.61 10.24
C ASN A 60 5.87 -6.54 10.01
N TYR A 61 4.78 -6.29 10.75
CA TYR A 61 3.58 -7.13 10.77
C TYR A 61 3.03 -7.45 9.37
N GLU A 62 2.99 -6.46 8.46
CA GLU A 62 2.47 -6.69 7.11
C GLU A 62 3.33 -7.69 6.32
N ILE A 63 4.66 -7.64 6.53
CA ILE A 63 5.61 -8.55 5.90
C ILE A 63 5.46 -9.95 6.52
N ALA A 64 5.49 -10.03 7.85
CA ALA A 64 5.37 -11.29 8.59
C ALA A 64 4.07 -12.04 8.25
N ASN A 65 2.92 -11.36 8.25
CA ASN A 65 1.61 -11.92 7.90
C ASN A 65 1.59 -12.49 6.47
N THR A 66 2.30 -11.85 5.53
CA THR A 66 2.41 -12.37 4.14
C THR A 66 3.28 -13.63 4.05
N ILE A 67 4.27 -13.76 4.93
CA ILE A 67 5.18 -14.91 4.97
C ILE A 67 4.55 -16.09 5.70
N GLU A 68 3.76 -15.85 6.76
CA GLU A 68 3.10 -16.88 7.57
C GLU A 68 2.19 -17.79 6.74
N LEU A 69 1.64 -17.28 5.65
CA LEU A 69 0.83 -18.04 4.69
C LEU A 69 1.65 -19.01 3.82
N LYS A 70 2.98 -18.93 3.85
CA LYS A 70 3.88 -19.76 3.04
C LYS A 70 4.45 -20.90 3.88
N SER A 71 4.68 -22.03 3.24
CA SER A 71 5.48 -23.10 3.84
C SER A 71 6.95 -22.71 3.85
N TYR A 72 7.56 -22.71 5.03
CA TYR A 72 9.00 -22.56 5.23
C TYR A 72 9.46 -23.57 6.28
N VAL A 73 10.68 -24.06 6.10
CA VAL A 73 11.34 -24.90 7.11
C VAL A 73 12.54 -24.14 7.66
N PHE A 74 13.32 -23.48 6.80
CA PHE A 74 14.58 -22.83 7.17
C PHE A 74 14.44 -21.30 7.28
N LEU A 75 15.23 -20.70 8.18
CA LEU A 75 15.34 -19.25 8.34
C LEU A 75 15.69 -18.55 7.01
N GLN A 76 16.55 -19.17 6.21
CA GLN A 76 16.96 -18.64 4.91
C GLN A 76 15.79 -18.48 3.93
N ASP A 77 14.77 -19.33 4.02
CA ASP A 77 13.56 -19.22 3.20
C ASP A 77 12.74 -18.01 3.65
N VAL A 78 12.58 -17.84 4.97
CA VAL A 78 11.88 -16.70 5.58
C VAL A 78 12.53 -15.39 5.20
N ILE A 79 13.87 -15.29 5.26
CA ILE A 79 14.64 -14.12 4.85
C ILE A 79 14.40 -13.78 3.38
N LYS A 80 14.50 -14.77 2.48
CA LYS A 80 14.22 -14.57 1.05
C LYS A 80 12.80 -14.10 0.80
N PHE A 81 11.82 -14.66 1.52
CA PHE A 81 10.43 -14.22 1.39
C PHE A 81 10.24 -12.79 1.87
N ALA A 82 10.83 -12.40 3.00
CA ALA A 82 10.76 -11.04 3.53
C ALA A 82 11.32 -10.01 2.53
N ILE A 83 12.50 -10.28 1.95
CA ILE A 83 13.12 -9.41 0.94
C ILE A 83 12.23 -9.28 -0.30
N ASN A 84 11.60 -10.37 -0.74
CA ASN A 84 10.72 -10.35 -1.90
C ASN A 84 9.43 -9.57 -1.63
N VAL A 85 8.84 -9.72 -0.44
CA VAL A 85 7.63 -8.97 -0.05
C VAL A 85 7.94 -7.48 0.07
N GLU A 86 9.04 -7.09 0.71
CA GLU A 86 9.47 -5.68 0.81
C GLU A 86 9.67 -5.07 -0.59
N ARG A 87 10.35 -5.79 -1.49
CA ARG A 87 10.55 -5.36 -2.88
C ARG A 87 9.23 -5.20 -3.64
N GLN A 88 8.25 -6.07 -3.40
CA GLN A 88 6.93 -5.97 -4.00
C GLN A 88 6.16 -4.75 -3.49
N ARG A 89 6.27 -4.40 -2.19
CA ARG A 89 5.66 -3.18 -1.62
C ARG A 89 6.23 -1.91 -2.28
N ILE A 90 7.55 -1.83 -2.43
CA ILE A 90 8.22 -0.69 -3.09
C ILE A 90 7.77 -0.55 -4.55
N LYS A 91 7.67 -1.66 -5.29
CA LYS A 91 7.24 -1.65 -6.71
C LYS A 91 5.73 -1.44 -6.88
N GLY A 92 4.92 -1.87 -5.91
CA GLY A 92 3.47 -1.69 -5.87
C GLY A 92 3.05 -0.25 -5.58
N GLY A 93 3.86 0.51 -4.83
CA GLY A 93 3.62 1.94 -4.57
C GLY A 93 3.73 2.84 -5.81
N TYR A 94 4.40 2.38 -6.88
CA TYR A 94 4.56 3.12 -8.15
C TYR A 94 3.70 2.57 -9.30
N LYS A 95 2.77 1.66 -9.01
CA LYS A 95 1.74 1.25 -9.96
C LYS A 95 0.39 1.53 -9.34
N GLY A 96 -0.09 2.75 -9.59
CA GLY A 96 -1.51 3.03 -9.55
C GLY A 96 -2.24 1.86 -10.17
N THR A 97 -3.17 1.31 -9.40
CA THR A 97 -4.19 0.37 -9.85
C THR A 97 -4.66 0.83 -11.22
N THR A 98 -4.17 0.21 -12.29
CA THR A 98 -4.85 0.28 -13.57
C THR A 98 -6.09 -0.55 -13.36
N ALA A 99 -7.12 0.09 -12.78
CA ALA A 99 -8.47 -0.39 -12.87
C ALA A 99 -8.68 -0.65 -14.36
N LYS A 100 -8.72 -1.93 -14.74
CA LYS A 100 -9.16 -2.31 -16.07
C LYS A 100 -10.63 -1.92 -16.13
N THR A 101 -10.91 -0.68 -16.47
CA THR A 101 -12.24 -0.24 -16.87
C THR A 101 -12.57 -1.08 -18.10
N PHE A 102 -13.47 -2.03 -17.92
CA PHE A 102 -14.04 -2.81 -19.00
C PHE A 102 -14.94 -1.86 -19.80
N THR A 103 -14.35 -1.08 -20.71
CA THR A 103 -15.12 -0.29 -21.67
C THR A 103 -15.66 -1.26 -22.71
N LYS A 104 -16.98 -1.49 -22.67
CA LYS A 104 -17.69 -2.18 -23.75
C LYS A 104 -17.44 -1.43 -25.06
N PRO A 105 -17.03 -2.09 -26.15
CA PRO A 105 -16.98 -1.45 -27.45
C PRO A 105 -18.42 -1.22 -27.95
N SER A 106 -18.80 0.05 -28.08
CA SER A 106 -20.03 0.47 -28.75
C SER A 106 -19.81 0.41 -30.26
N ASN A 107 -20.32 -0.63 -30.90
CA ASN A 107 -20.34 -0.74 -32.37
C ASN A 107 -21.41 0.20 -32.93
N ASN A 108 -21.02 1.40 -33.38
CA ASN A 108 -21.85 2.21 -34.27
C ASN A 108 -21.43 1.94 -35.73
N SER A 109 -22.08 0.98 -36.37
CA SER A 109 -22.06 0.81 -37.82
C SER A 109 -23.05 1.78 -38.46
N THR A 110 -22.52 2.76 -39.17
CA THR A 110 -23.24 3.61 -40.13
C THR A 110 -23.79 2.78 -41.30
N PRO A 111 -24.98 3.10 -41.82
CA PRO A 111 -25.28 2.89 -43.24
C PRO A 111 -25.42 4.22 -43.96
N ARG A 112 -24.60 4.40 -45.02
CA ARG A 112 -24.87 5.35 -46.10
C ARG A 112 -25.92 4.75 -47.02
N THR A 113 -27.00 5.48 -47.31
CA THR A 113 -27.75 5.33 -48.56
C THR A 113 -28.18 6.71 -49.04
N SER A 114 -27.75 7.06 -50.25
CA SER A 114 -28.17 8.21 -51.03
C SER A 114 -29.20 7.75 -52.06
N ASP A 115 -30.41 8.32 -52.05
CA ASP A 115 -31.23 8.50 -53.26
C ASP A 115 -32.29 9.60 -53.05
N LYS A 116 -32.79 10.15 -54.16
CA LYS A 116 -33.36 11.49 -54.35
C LYS A 116 -34.88 11.53 -54.16
N GLY A 117 -35.38 12.72 -53.79
CA GLY A 117 -36.59 13.28 -54.42
C GLY A 117 -37.67 13.83 -53.49
N GLY A 118 -38.19 15.02 -53.83
CA GLY A 118 -39.58 15.38 -53.52
C GLY A 118 -39.81 16.60 -52.63
N MET A 119 -40.08 17.74 -53.27
CA MET A 119 -40.46 19.04 -52.69
C MET A 119 -41.90 19.05 -52.14
N LYS A 120 -42.17 19.77 -51.03
CA LYS A 120 -43.41 20.57 -50.79
C LYS A 120 -43.23 21.56 -49.62
N LYS A 121 -43.79 22.76 -49.81
CA LYS A 121 -43.68 24.00 -49.01
C LYS A 121 -44.93 24.26 -48.14
N HIS A 122 -44.83 25.32 -47.31
CA HIS A 122 -45.86 26.12 -46.59
C HIS A 122 -46.27 25.62 -45.18
N ASP A 123 -46.49 26.43 -44.13
CA ASP A 123 -46.66 27.89 -43.97
C ASP A 123 -46.30 28.40 -42.54
N LYS A 124 -46.45 29.72 -42.32
CA LYS A 124 -45.95 30.64 -41.28
C LYS A 124 -46.62 30.57 -39.89
N GLY A 125 -45.97 31.25 -38.94
CA GLY A 125 -46.58 31.90 -37.76
C GLY A 125 -45.55 32.10 -36.63
N GLU A 126 -44.65 33.09 -36.71
CA GLU A 126 -44.71 34.41 -36.04
C GLU A 126 -44.94 34.39 -34.52
N SER A 127 -43.91 34.90 -33.79
CA SER A 127 -43.87 35.67 -32.51
C SER A 127 -44.83 35.29 -31.38
N PHE A 128 -44.43 35.30 -30.10
CA PHE A 128 -44.23 36.52 -29.31
C PHE A 128 -43.35 36.27 -28.08
N ALA A 129 -42.50 37.26 -27.81
CA ALA A 129 -41.78 37.45 -26.56
C ALA A 129 -42.73 37.69 -25.37
N LYS A 130 -42.30 37.31 -24.16
CA LYS A 130 -42.50 38.09 -22.91
C LYS A 130 -41.74 37.48 -21.73
N ALA A 131 -40.76 38.23 -21.21
CA ALA A 131 -40.44 38.22 -19.78
C ALA A 131 -41.49 39.06 -19.03
N PRO A 132 -41.76 38.80 -17.74
CA PRO A 132 -41.28 39.73 -16.71
C PRO A 132 -40.84 39.05 -15.38
N VAL A 133 -39.76 39.53 -14.75
CA VAL A 133 -39.70 40.40 -13.54
C VAL A 133 -40.20 39.77 -12.23
N GLY A 134 -39.24 39.35 -11.39
CA GLY A 134 -39.10 39.67 -9.96
C GLY A 134 -40.12 39.18 -8.92
N PHE A 135 -39.64 38.43 -7.93
CA PHE A 135 -40.05 38.68 -6.54
C PHE A 135 -38.94 38.33 -5.53
N LEU A 136 -38.62 39.32 -4.69
CA LEU A 136 -37.67 39.28 -3.59
C LEU A 136 -38.33 38.72 -2.32
N HIS A 137 -37.65 37.83 -1.62
CA HIS A 137 -37.69 37.71 -0.16
C HIS A 137 -36.26 37.30 0.26
N GLY A 138 -35.51 37.99 1.12
CA GLY A 138 -35.87 38.96 2.15
C GLY A 138 -35.58 38.35 3.53
N GLY A 139 -34.47 38.79 4.16
CA GLY A 139 -34.15 38.61 5.60
C GLY A 139 -32.87 37.80 5.86
N ARG A 140 -31.69 38.38 6.17
CA ARG A 140 -31.26 39.07 7.43
C ARG A 140 -31.39 38.14 8.66
N THR A 141 -30.45 37.94 9.60
CA THR A 141 -29.18 38.61 9.98
C THR A 141 -28.53 37.84 11.15
N ILE A 142 -27.19 37.79 11.18
CA ILE A 142 -26.24 38.14 12.26
C ILE A 142 -26.33 37.49 13.67
N GLY A 143 -25.15 37.07 14.18
CA GLY A 143 -24.75 37.11 15.60
C GLY A 143 -23.87 35.92 15.97
N ARG A 144 -22.54 35.95 15.83
CA ARG A 144 -21.53 36.54 16.73
C ARG A 144 -21.66 36.01 18.17
N ILE A 145 -20.76 35.12 18.58
CA ILE A 145 -19.74 35.22 19.66
C ILE A 145 -18.68 34.17 19.36
#